data_AF-A0A0N0U809-F1
#
_entry.id   AF-A0A0N0U809-F1
#
_cell.length_a   1.000
_cell.length_b   1.000
_cell.length_c   1.000
_cell.angle_alpha   90.00
_cell.angle_beta   90.00
_cell.angle_gamma   90.00
#
_symmetry.space_group_name_H-M   'P 1'
#
loop_
_entity.id
_entity.type
_entity.pdbx_description
1 polymer ?
#
loop_
_entity_poly.entity_id
_entity_poly.type
_entity_poly.pdbx_seq_one_letter_code
_entity_poly.pdbx_strand_id
1 'polypeptide(L)'
;MASELLERLSQDLELLSEHVRAALDEFGTLLAYLEGRRGGGTVLLHAPYTEAIPVLQALNGLTFRGRILLALDPSPLSPTLEERPLTGPTRSPLEHLLEVHRPQRLLLAFPGEGLGVRFPGGKETQEGWRPLSAEGEPLTLHVQAPTGLTYKEIRAYEAWESPPLPLSLPQGEGPYLGTVGRALGIPTYGVGMLDLRANLEAVLGLW
;
A
#
# COMPACT_ATOMS: atom_id res chain seq x y z
N MET A 1 7.04 -21.99 -4.82
CA MET A 1 7.04 -20.56 -4.42
C MET A 1 5.69 -19.89 -4.70
N ALA A 2 5.31 -19.57 -5.96
CA ALA A 2 4.01 -18.92 -6.24
C ALA A 2 2.79 -19.75 -5.78
N SER A 3 2.80 -21.07 -6.04
CA SER A 3 1.73 -21.99 -5.59
C SER A 3 1.60 -22.09 -4.06
N GLU A 4 2.71 -21.99 -3.34
CA GLU A 4 2.73 -22.10 -1.87
C GLU A 4 2.26 -20.80 -1.21
N LEU A 5 2.66 -19.65 -1.77
CA LEU A 5 2.16 -18.35 -1.34
C LEU A 5 0.66 -18.23 -1.58
N LEU A 6 0.15 -18.70 -2.73
CA LEU A 6 -1.29 -18.71 -3.00
C LEU A 6 -2.08 -19.61 -2.03
N GLU A 7 -1.55 -20.77 -1.69
CA GLU A 7 -2.15 -21.66 -0.69
C GLU A 7 -2.22 -20.96 0.69
N ARG A 8 -1.13 -20.32 1.11
CA ARG A 8 -1.11 -19.54 2.36
C ARG A 8 -2.10 -18.37 2.35
N LEU A 9 -2.17 -17.62 1.25
CA LEU A 9 -3.14 -16.52 1.07
C LEU A 9 -4.58 -17.04 1.15
N SER A 10 -4.84 -18.25 0.63
CA SER A 10 -6.15 -18.89 0.70
C SER A 10 -6.52 -19.29 2.14
N GLN A 11 -5.57 -19.84 2.89
CA GLN A 11 -5.77 -20.16 4.32
C GLN A 11 -6.03 -18.90 5.16
N ASP A 12 -5.26 -17.83 4.93
CA ASP A 12 -5.46 -16.55 5.61
C ASP A 12 -6.80 -15.90 5.22
N LEU A 13 -7.23 -16.05 3.96
CA LEU A 13 -8.55 -15.62 3.51
C LEU A 13 -9.67 -16.36 4.26
N GLU A 14 -9.57 -17.68 4.38
CA GLU A 14 -10.55 -18.49 5.12
C GLU A 14 -10.67 -17.99 6.56
N LEU A 15 -9.54 -17.81 7.25
CA LEU A 15 -9.50 -17.31 8.63
C LEU A 15 -10.09 -15.89 8.76
N LEU A 16 -9.70 -14.96 7.88
CA LEU A 16 -10.25 -13.60 7.91
C LEU A 16 -11.76 -13.59 7.64
N SER A 17 -12.23 -14.48 6.75
CA SER A 17 -13.64 -14.59 6.37
C SER A 17 -14.53 -15.05 7.53
N GLU A 18 -13.97 -15.68 8.57
CA GLU A 18 -14.70 -16.01 9.80
C GLU A 18 -15.09 -14.76 10.61
N HIS A 19 -14.38 -13.65 10.41
CA HIS A 19 -14.52 -12.44 11.24
C HIS A 19 -15.02 -11.23 10.46
N VAL A 20 -14.63 -11.10 9.19
CA VAL A 20 -14.91 -9.93 8.36
C VAL A 20 -15.20 -10.34 6.93
N ARG A 21 -15.79 -9.43 6.15
CA ARG A 21 -15.87 -9.66 4.69
C ARG A 21 -14.45 -9.56 4.14
N ALA A 22 -13.95 -10.67 3.60
CA ALA A 22 -12.64 -10.74 2.97
C ALA A 22 -12.74 -11.29 1.55
N ALA A 23 -11.73 -11.02 0.73
CA ALA A 23 -11.61 -11.50 -0.64
C ALA A 23 -10.14 -11.53 -1.08
N LEU A 24 -9.86 -12.27 -2.15
CA LEU A 24 -8.62 -12.17 -2.93
C LEU A 24 -8.95 -11.56 -4.29
N ASP A 25 -8.14 -10.59 -4.73
CA ASP A 25 -8.24 -10.05 -6.09
C ASP A 25 -7.43 -10.87 -7.10
N GLU A 26 -7.46 -10.48 -8.38
CA GLU A 26 -6.70 -11.15 -9.44
C GLU A 26 -5.18 -11.04 -9.30
N PHE A 27 -4.67 -10.12 -8.47
CA PHE A 27 -3.25 -10.00 -8.15
C PHE A 27 -2.87 -10.80 -6.89
N GLY A 28 -3.85 -11.43 -6.23
CA GLY A 28 -3.66 -12.12 -4.96
C GLY A 28 -3.62 -11.20 -3.75
N THR A 29 -3.99 -9.92 -3.90
CA THR A 29 -4.11 -9.01 -2.76
C THR A 29 -5.22 -9.50 -1.83
N LEU A 30 -4.86 -9.72 -0.57
CA LEU A 30 -5.84 -10.12 0.45
C LEU A 30 -6.55 -8.87 0.97
N LEU A 31 -7.85 -8.80 0.69
CA LEU A 31 -8.73 -7.69 1.05
C LEU A 31 -9.54 -8.04 2.28
N ALA A 32 -9.66 -7.10 3.22
CA ALA A 32 -10.52 -7.23 4.39
C ALA A 32 -11.27 -5.93 4.67
N TYR A 33 -12.59 -6.00 4.79
CA TYR A 33 -13.45 -4.86 5.10
C TYR A 33 -13.69 -4.76 6.61
N LEU A 34 -13.16 -3.72 7.22
CA LEU A 34 -13.37 -3.40 8.62
C LEU A 34 -14.40 -2.28 8.75
N GLU A 35 -15.54 -2.59 9.36
CA GLU A 35 -16.63 -1.62 9.57
C GLU A 35 -16.39 -0.85 10.88
N GLY A 36 -16.47 0.48 10.80
CA GLY A 36 -16.40 1.38 11.94
C GLY A 36 -17.77 1.85 12.40
N ARG A 37 -17.77 2.95 13.16
CA ARG A 37 -19.01 3.65 13.56
C ARG A 37 -19.66 4.35 12.36
N ARG A 38 -20.96 4.64 12.48
CA ARG A 38 -21.75 5.37 11.48
C ARG A 38 -21.14 6.74 11.16
N GLY A 39 -21.16 7.12 9.89
CA GLY A 39 -20.54 8.34 9.35
C GLY A 39 -19.24 8.03 8.63
N GLY A 40 -18.51 9.04 8.15
CA GLY A 40 -17.21 8.85 7.47
C GLY A 40 -17.29 8.29 6.06
N GLY A 41 -16.12 7.96 5.50
CA GLY A 41 -15.94 7.36 4.18
C GLY A 41 -15.19 6.02 4.23
N THR A 42 -14.88 5.49 3.06
CA THR A 42 -13.97 4.36 2.87
C THR A 42 -12.53 4.86 2.75
N VAL A 43 -11.69 4.40 3.67
CA VAL A 43 -10.24 4.55 3.61
C VAL A 43 -9.66 3.22 3.11
N LEU A 44 -8.79 3.26 2.10
CA LEU A 44 -8.00 2.11 1.71
C LEU A 44 -6.68 2.16 2.48
N LEU A 45 -6.37 1.11 3.24
CA LEU A 45 -5.07 0.92 3.88
C LEU A 45 -4.33 -0.18 3.13
N HIS A 46 -3.33 0.21 2.34
CA HIS A 46 -2.48 -0.71 1.60
C HIS A 46 -1.21 -0.97 2.40
N ALA A 47 -0.86 -2.24 2.55
CA ALA A 47 0.35 -2.67 3.23
C ALA A 47 0.93 -3.92 2.55
N PRO A 48 2.26 -4.13 2.61
CA PRO A 48 2.84 -5.39 2.21
C PRO A 48 2.25 -6.54 3.03
N TYR A 49 1.98 -7.68 2.39
CA TYR A 49 1.47 -8.87 3.07
C TYR A 49 2.42 -9.38 4.17
N THR A 50 3.73 -9.15 4.04
CA THR A 50 4.73 -9.44 5.08
C THR A 50 4.53 -8.64 6.36
N GLU A 51 3.84 -7.49 6.28
CA GLU A 51 3.52 -6.60 7.40
C GLU A 51 2.09 -6.82 7.94
N ALA A 52 1.41 -7.89 7.53
CA ALA A 52 0.02 -8.15 7.92
C ALA A 52 -0.18 -8.18 9.45
N ILE A 53 0.71 -8.87 10.18
CA ILE A 53 0.60 -9.00 11.64
C ILE A 53 0.67 -7.64 12.35
N PRO A 54 1.73 -6.82 12.20
CA PRO A 54 1.79 -5.52 12.87
C PRO A 54 0.65 -4.59 12.46
N VAL A 55 0.19 -4.65 11.20
CA VAL A 55 -0.96 -3.86 10.73
C VAL A 55 -2.26 -4.29 11.42
N LEU A 56 -2.55 -5.59 11.46
CA LEU A 56 -3.74 -6.12 12.13
C LEU A 56 -3.72 -5.83 13.64
N GLN A 57 -2.56 -5.96 14.28
CA GLN A 57 -2.38 -5.60 15.69
C GLN A 57 -2.63 -4.11 15.96
N ALA A 58 -2.14 -3.24 15.07
CA ALA A 58 -2.37 -1.80 15.18
C ALA A 58 -3.84 -1.43 14.99
N LEU A 59 -4.55 -2.08 14.07
CA LEU A 59 -5.98 -1.87 13.81
C LEU A 59 -6.87 -2.43 14.93
N ASN A 60 -6.43 -3.48 15.62
CA ASN A 60 -7.24 -4.15 16.63
C ASN A 60 -7.63 -3.19 17.77
N GLY A 61 -8.94 -3.05 17.98
CA GLY A 61 -9.50 -2.18 19.01
C GLY A 61 -9.44 -0.67 18.70
N LEU A 62 -9.03 -0.26 17.50
CA LEU A 62 -9.17 1.14 17.09
C LEU A 62 -10.63 1.51 16.89
N THR A 63 -10.97 2.74 17.28
CA THR A 63 -12.28 3.34 16.99
C THR A 63 -12.13 4.30 15.82
N PHE A 64 -12.93 4.09 14.77
CA PHE A 64 -12.99 4.97 13.61
C PHE A 64 -14.44 5.08 13.09
N ARG A 65 -14.70 6.07 12.24
CA ARG A 65 -15.96 6.19 11.49
C ARG A 65 -15.77 5.73 10.05
N GLY A 66 -16.82 5.17 9.46
CA GLY A 66 -16.82 4.71 8.07
C GLY A 66 -16.28 3.31 7.95
N ARG A 67 -15.41 3.09 6.96
CA ARG A 67 -14.88 1.76 6.64
C ARG A 67 -13.40 1.82 6.31
N ILE A 68 -12.66 0.81 6.73
CA ILE A 68 -11.31 0.55 6.23
C ILE A 68 -11.40 -0.64 5.28
N LEU A 69 -10.92 -0.46 4.05
CA LEU A 69 -10.55 -1.56 3.17
C LEU A 69 -9.06 -1.80 3.38
N LEU A 70 -8.73 -2.82 4.17
CA LEU A 70 -7.36 -3.29 4.33
C LEU A 70 -6.99 -4.11 3.09
N ALA A 71 -5.88 -3.76 2.45
CA ALA A 71 -5.32 -4.46 1.30
C ALA A 71 -3.89 -4.92 1.65
N LEU A 72 -3.72 -6.24 1.79
CA LEU A 72 -2.44 -6.89 2.07
C LEU A 72 -1.87 -7.43 0.77
N ASP A 73 -0.91 -6.69 0.22
CA ASP A 73 -0.37 -6.90 -1.11
C ASP A 73 0.78 -7.92 -1.07
N PRO A 74 0.64 -9.09 -1.73
CA PRO A 74 1.68 -10.10 -1.78
C PRO A 74 2.70 -9.84 -2.90
N SER A 75 2.53 -8.75 -3.67
CA SER A 75 3.49 -8.39 -4.70
C SER A 75 4.87 -8.40 -4.05
N PRO A 76 5.81 -9.15 -4.66
CA PRO A 76 7.10 -9.32 -4.04
C PRO A 76 7.70 -7.93 -3.86
N LEU A 77 8.23 -7.65 -2.67
CA LEU A 77 9.09 -6.49 -2.46
C LEU A 77 10.29 -6.50 -3.42
N SER A 78 10.54 -7.61 -4.15
CA SER A 78 11.48 -7.70 -5.25
C SER A 78 11.11 -8.75 -6.30
N PRO A 79 10.62 -8.38 -7.49
CA PRO A 79 11.06 -9.05 -8.70
C PRO A 79 12.51 -8.63 -8.95
N THR A 80 13.47 -9.31 -8.31
CA THR A 80 14.90 -9.00 -8.43
C THR A 80 15.33 -8.99 -9.89
N LEU A 81 16.12 -8.00 -10.31
CA LEU A 81 17.17 -8.27 -11.30
C LEU A 81 18.15 -9.22 -10.62
N GLU A 82 18.56 -10.32 -11.26
CA GLU A 82 19.46 -11.37 -10.72
C GLU A 82 20.29 -10.87 -9.51
N GLU A 83 19.92 -11.32 -8.30
CA GLU A 83 20.60 -11.06 -7.02
C GLU A 83 20.45 -9.66 -6.37
N ARG A 84 19.62 -8.75 -6.91
CA ARG A 84 19.40 -7.41 -6.32
C ARG A 84 17.97 -7.23 -5.78
N PRO A 85 17.78 -6.97 -4.48
CA PRO A 85 16.48 -6.63 -3.95
C PRO A 85 16.04 -5.26 -4.51
N LEU A 86 14.88 -5.22 -5.15
CA LEU A 86 14.15 -3.99 -5.43
C LEU A 86 13.48 -3.48 -4.16
N THR A 87 13.03 -2.23 -4.22
CA THR A 87 12.46 -1.54 -3.06
C THR A 87 10.93 -1.45 -3.15
N GLY A 88 10.19 -2.14 -2.27
CA GLY A 88 8.75 -1.90 -2.08
C GLY A 88 7.79 -2.55 -3.09
N PRO A 89 6.47 -2.31 -2.95
CA PRO A 89 5.42 -2.96 -3.76
C PRO A 89 5.35 -2.42 -5.20
N THR A 90 4.60 -3.11 -6.06
CA THR A 90 4.39 -2.73 -7.47
C THR A 90 3.20 -1.78 -7.64
N ARG A 91 3.15 -1.07 -8.79
CA ARG A 91 2.06 -0.14 -9.10
C ARG A 91 0.75 -0.85 -9.40
N SER A 92 0.78 -1.85 -10.27
CA SER A 92 -0.42 -2.40 -10.90
C SER A 92 -1.47 -2.92 -9.91
N PRO A 93 -1.12 -3.68 -8.85
CA PRO A 93 -2.12 -4.12 -7.85
C PRO A 93 -2.79 -2.92 -7.16
N LEU A 94 -2.01 -1.92 -6.73
CA LEU A 94 -2.56 -0.73 -6.08
C LEU A 94 -3.44 0.09 -7.04
N GLU A 95 -3.01 0.30 -8.29
CA GLU A 95 -3.77 1.02 -9.30
C GLU A 95 -5.14 0.38 -9.53
N HIS A 96 -5.16 -0.94 -9.73
CA HIS A 96 -6.38 -1.72 -9.88
C HIS A 96 -7.33 -1.53 -8.69
N LEU A 97 -6.82 -1.66 -7.46
CA LEU A 97 -7.63 -1.48 -6.24
C LEU A 97 -8.27 -0.09 -6.17
N LEU A 98 -7.54 0.94 -6.55
CA LEU A 98 -8.04 2.32 -6.51
C LEU A 98 -9.09 2.59 -7.59
N GLU A 99 -8.94 2.00 -8.78
CA GLU A 99 -9.93 2.10 -9.86
C GLU A 99 -11.25 1.42 -9.50
N VAL A 100 -11.17 0.24 -8.86
CA VAL A 100 -12.33 -0.57 -8.45
C VAL A 100 -13.03 0.03 -7.23
N HIS A 101 -12.29 0.35 -6.17
CA HIS A 101 -12.88 0.71 -4.88
C HIS A 101 -13.06 2.22 -4.68
N ARG A 102 -12.29 3.06 -5.39
CA ARG A 102 -12.37 4.52 -5.36
C ARG A 102 -12.52 5.09 -3.93
N PRO A 103 -11.57 4.77 -3.03
CA PRO A 103 -11.64 5.21 -1.64
C PRO A 103 -11.55 6.75 -1.55
N GLN A 104 -12.10 7.32 -0.48
CA GLN A 104 -11.98 8.76 -0.21
C GLN A 104 -10.56 9.15 0.22
N ARG A 105 -9.78 8.18 0.72
CA ARG A 105 -8.38 8.38 1.12
C ARG A 105 -7.61 7.07 0.98
N LEU A 106 -6.37 7.18 0.53
CA LEU A 106 -5.39 6.11 0.50
C LEU A 106 -4.38 6.29 1.63
N LEU A 107 -4.17 5.25 2.42
CA LEU A 107 -3.11 5.12 3.41
C LEU A 107 -2.14 4.04 2.94
N LEU A 108 -0.86 4.36 2.83
CA LEU A 108 0.21 3.46 2.42
C LEU A 108 1.08 3.17 3.63
N ALA A 109 1.05 1.95 4.15
CA ALA A 109 1.98 1.54 5.21
C ALA A 109 3.41 1.58 4.66
N PHE A 110 4.33 2.26 5.37
CA PHE A 110 5.72 2.37 4.93
C PHE A 110 6.72 2.32 6.09
N PRO A 111 7.97 1.86 5.85
CA PRO A 111 9.02 1.92 6.85
C PRO A 111 9.37 3.38 7.19
N GLY A 112 8.91 3.87 8.34
CA GLY A 112 9.11 5.25 8.76
C GLY A 112 8.23 5.62 9.96
N GLU A 113 8.33 6.88 10.38
CA GLU A 113 7.57 7.47 11.49
C GLU A 113 6.54 8.49 10.97
N GLY A 114 5.43 8.64 11.68
CA GLY A 114 4.45 9.69 11.42
C GLY A 114 3.78 9.55 10.06
N LEU A 115 3.72 10.65 9.30
CA LEU A 115 3.04 10.72 8.01
C LEU A 115 3.98 11.09 6.87
N GLY A 116 4.03 10.21 5.87
CA GLY A 116 4.58 10.53 4.56
C GLY A 116 3.57 11.37 3.78
N VAL A 117 3.89 12.63 3.50
CA VAL A 117 2.97 13.56 2.82
C VAL A 117 3.45 13.95 1.42
N ARG A 118 4.67 13.59 1.07
CA ARG A 118 5.28 13.91 -0.22
C ARG A 118 6.33 12.90 -0.63
N PHE A 119 6.64 12.86 -1.91
CA PHE A 119 7.78 12.14 -2.46
C PHE A 119 8.37 12.95 -3.61
N PRO A 120 9.69 13.12 -3.69
CA PRO A 120 10.33 13.97 -4.70
C PRO A 120 10.26 13.41 -6.12
N GLY A 121 9.80 12.18 -6.30
CA GLY A 121 9.84 11.46 -7.56
C GLY A 121 11.17 10.74 -7.74
N GLY A 122 11.14 9.63 -8.46
CA GLY A 122 12.34 8.84 -8.70
C GLY A 122 12.09 7.66 -9.62
N LYS A 123 13.17 7.11 -10.12
CA LYS A 123 13.19 5.89 -10.92
C LYS A 123 14.24 4.94 -10.41
N GLU A 124 13.94 3.66 -10.47
CA GLU A 124 14.91 2.60 -10.25
C GLU A 124 15.53 2.24 -11.59
N THR A 125 16.85 2.28 -11.65
CA THR A 125 17.66 1.92 -12.82
C THR A 125 18.51 0.70 -12.50
N GLN A 126 19.30 0.20 -13.45
CA GLN A 126 20.29 -0.84 -13.17
C GLN A 126 21.33 -0.43 -12.10
N GLU A 127 21.52 0.86 -11.86
CA GLU A 127 22.44 1.39 -10.85
C GLU A 127 21.75 1.68 -9.51
N GLY A 128 20.45 1.36 -9.39
CA GLY A 128 19.64 1.63 -8.21
C GLY A 128 18.74 2.85 -8.37
N TRP A 129 18.20 3.31 -7.24
CA TRP A 129 17.27 4.44 -7.19
C TRP A 129 17.94 5.76 -7.53
N ARG A 130 17.32 6.54 -8.41
CA ARG A 130 17.81 7.83 -8.89
C ARG A 130 16.67 8.84 -9.05
N PRO A 131 16.95 10.15 -8.98
CA PRO A 131 15.99 11.17 -9.39
C PRO A 131 15.51 10.94 -10.83
N LEU A 132 14.26 11.31 -11.14
CA LEU A 132 13.69 11.14 -12.49
C LEU A 132 14.51 11.80 -13.59
N SER A 133 15.08 12.98 -13.29
CA SER A 133 15.91 13.77 -14.21
C SER A 133 17.31 13.21 -14.45
N ALA A 134 17.76 12.23 -13.66
CA ALA A 134 19.08 11.62 -13.85
C ALA A 134 19.12 10.79 -15.14
N GLU A 135 20.31 10.60 -15.71
CA GLU A 135 20.48 9.71 -16.87
C GLU A 135 20.20 8.24 -16.51
N GLY A 136 19.79 7.47 -17.52
CA GLY A 136 19.47 6.04 -17.41
C GLY A 136 17.97 5.75 -17.53
N GLU A 137 17.63 4.65 -18.21
CA GLU A 137 16.24 4.21 -18.38
C GLU A 137 15.71 3.53 -17.10
N PRO A 138 14.42 3.72 -16.77
CA PRO A 138 13.80 3.01 -15.66
C PRO A 138 13.72 1.51 -15.95
N LEU A 139 13.85 0.72 -14.89
CA LEU A 139 13.65 -0.72 -14.97
C LEU A 139 12.23 -1.03 -15.43
N THR A 140 12.15 -1.91 -16.42
CA THR A 140 10.90 -2.52 -16.88
C THR A 140 10.92 -3.99 -16.50
N LEU A 141 9.96 -4.40 -15.68
CA LEU A 141 9.87 -5.75 -15.14
C LEU A 141 8.61 -6.43 -15.66
N HIS A 142 8.66 -7.74 -15.84
CA HIS A 142 7.48 -8.57 -16.03
C HIS A 142 7.27 -9.35 -14.74
N VAL A 143 6.25 -8.97 -13.99
CA VAL A 143 5.98 -9.51 -12.66
C VAL A 143 4.83 -10.49 -12.77
N GLN A 144 5.01 -11.67 -12.18
CA GLN A 144 3.94 -12.65 -12.04
C GLN A 144 3.38 -12.58 -10.61
N ALA A 145 2.08 -12.29 -10.51
CA ALA A 145 1.34 -12.35 -9.26
C ALA A 145 1.22 -13.80 -8.75
N PRO A 146 0.94 -14.03 -7.46
CA PRO A 146 0.71 -15.38 -6.91
C PRO A 146 -0.37 -16.18 -7.64
N THR A 147 -1.36 -15.50 -8.21
CA THR A 147 -2.45 -16.07 -9.02
C THR A 147 -2.03 -16.51 -10.42
N GLY A 148 -0.80 -16.21 -10.84
CA GLY A 148 -0.28 -16.45 -12.18
C GLY A 148 -0.49 -15.29 -13.17
N LEU A 149 -1.25 -14.26 -12.79
CA LEU A 149 -1.43 -13.05 -13.62
C LEU A 149 -0.08 -12.37 -13.85
N THR A 150 0.25 -12.08 -15.10
CA THR A 150 1.50 -11.41 -15.46
C THR A 150 1.23 -9.97 -15.88
N TYR A 151 2.00 -9.02 -15.36
CA TYR A 151 1.88 -7.61 -15.67
C TYR A 151 3.24 -6.95 -15.82
N LYS A 152 3.24 -5.81 -16.52
CA LYS A 152 4.44 -5.00 -16.74
C LYS A 152 4.53 -3.93 -15.65
N GLU A 153 5.64 -3.88 -14.93
CA GLU A 153 5.95 -2.84 -13.96
C GLU A 153 7.05 -1.93 -14.51
N ILE A 154 6.81 -0.62 -14.54
CA ILE A 154 7.82 0.39 -14.91
C ILE A 154 8.19 1.14 -13.64
N ARG A 155 9.45 1.02 -13.21
CA ARG A 155 9.96 1.57 -11.94
C ARG A 155 10.33 3.04 -12.07
N ALA A 156 9.36 3.87 -12.44
CA ALA A 156 9.47 5.33 -12.51
C ALA A 156 8.20 5.96 -11.94
N TYR A 157 8.35 6.79 -10.91
CA TYR A 157 7.24 7.37 -10.15
C TYR A 157 7.43 8.87 -10.05
N GLU A 158 6.41 9.62 -10.46
CA GLU A 158 6.39 11.07 -10.41
C GLU A 158 6.43 11.60 -8.97
N ALA A 159 6.84 12.87 -8.86
CA ALA A 159 6.71 13.57 -7.60
C ALA A 159 5.24 13.66 -7.20
N TRP A 160 4.96 13.51 -5.90
CA TRP A 160 3.63 13.70 -5.36
C TRP A 160 3.69 14.44 -4.03
N GLU A 161 2.61 15.15 -3.74
CA GLU A 161 2.38 15.82 -2.47
C GLU A 161 0.89 15.79 -2.19
N SER A 162 0.56 15.54 -0.92
CA SER A 162 -0.80 15.52 -0.43
C SER A 162 -1.12 16.78 0.39
N PRO A 163 -2.39 17.19 0.44
CA PRO A 163 -2.82 18.27 1.30
C PRO A 163 -2.39 18.02 2.76
N PRO A 164 -1.95 19.04 3.50
CA PRO A 164 -1.60 18.85 4.90
C PRO A 164 -2.82 18.42 5.72
N LEU A 165 -2.62 17.50 6.66
CA LEU A 165 -3.63 17.14 7.65
C LEU A 165 -3.39 17.93 8.95
N PRO A 166 -4.46 18.33 9.68
CA PRO A 166 -4.35 19.05 10.94
C PRO A 166 -3.97 18.11 12.10
N LEU A 167 -2.83 17.44 11.97
CA LEU A 167 -2.36 16.41 12.89
C LEU A 167 -0.99 16.80 13.47
N SER A 168 -0.86 16.62 14.79
CA SER A 168 0.42 16.78 15.51
C SER A 168 1.30 15.53 15.37
N LEU A 169 1.50 15.08 14.13
CA LEU A 169 2.41 13.97 13.79
C LEU A 169 3.63 14.53 13.05
N PRO A 170 4.81 13.88 13.16
CA PRO A 170 5.91 14.14 12.23
C PRO A 170 5.42 13.97 10.78
N GLN A 171 5.74 14.94 9.91
CA GLN A 171 5.37 14.90 8.49
C GLN A 171 6.62 15.01 7.63
N GLY A 172 6.72 14.16 6.60
CA GLY A 172 7.93 14.10 5.79
C GLY A 172 7.76 13.36 4.48
N GLU A 173 8.87 12.80 4.00
CA GLU A 173 8.87 11.97 2.80
C GLU A 173 8.12 10.66 3.05
N GLY A 174 7.32 10.25 2.08
CA GLY A 174 6.50 9.05 2.09
C GLY A 174 6.85 8.09 0.95
N PRO A 175 6.07 7.01 0.79
CA PRO A 175 6.35 5.99 -0.20
C PRO A 175 6.15 6.50 -1.63
N TYR A 176 7.01 6.05 -2.55
CA TYR A 176 6.93 6.42 -3.97
C TYR A 176 5.56 6.06 -4.61
N LEU A 177 4.87 5.04 -4.09
CA LEU A 177 3.54 4.61 -4.56
C LEU A 177 2.44 5.67 -4.35
N GLY A 178 2.69 6.72 -3.56
CA GLY A 178 1.71 7.80 -3.43
C GLY A 178 1.38 8.50 -4.76
N THR A 179 2.24 8.37 -5.78
CA THR A 179 1.96 8.87 -7.13
C THR A 179 0.73 8.20 -7.75
N VAL A 180 0.40 6.97 -7.37
CA VAL A 180 -0.72 6.20 -7.95
C VAL A 180 -2.04 6.80 -7.49
N GLY A 181 -2.19 7.00 -6.18
CA GLY A 181 -3.36 7.69 -5.64
C GLY A 181 -3.46 9.14 -6.13
N ARG A 182 -2.34 9.86 -6.22
CA ARG A 182 -2.30 11.22 -6.76
C ARG A 182 -2.80 11.29 -8.20
N ALA A 183 -2.39 10.36 -9.06
CA ALA A 183 -2.80 10.29 -10.46
C ALA A 183 -4.32 10.08 -10.62
N LEU A 184 -4.94 9.38 -9.67
CA LEU A 184 -6.39 9.15 -9.62
C LEU A 184 -7.17 10.21 -8.82
N GLY A 185 -6.49 11.28 -8.34
CA GLY A 185 -7.12 12.34 -7.55
C GLY A 185 -7.50 11.93 -6.13
N ILE A 186 -6.96 10.83 -5.61
CA ILE A 186 -7.23 10.30 -4.28
C ILE A 186 -6.19 10.86 -3.30
N PRO A 187 -6.60 11.58 -2.23
CA PRO A 187 -5.68 12.03 -1.18
C PRO A 187 -4.91 10.85 -0.58
N THR A 188 -3.58 10.91 -0.62
CA THR A 188 -2.73 9.77 -0.27
C THR A 188 -1.72 10.11 0.83
N TYR A 189 -1.61 9.27 1.84
CA TYR A 189 -0.68 9.49 2.95
C TYR A 189 0.10 8.20 3.21
N GLY A 190 1.41 8.31 3.31
CA GLY A 190 2.20 7.29 3.96
C GLY A 190 1.87 7.26 5.45
N VAL A 191 1.63 6.09 6.01
CA VAL A 191 1.48 5.90 7.46
C VAL A 191 2.68 5.11 7.95
N GLY A 192 3.48 5.74 8.81
CA GLY A 192 4.71 5.17 9.32
C GLY A 192 4.44 3.94 10.17
N MET A 193 5.20 2.87 9.92
CA MET A 193 5.15 1.64 10.71
C MET A 193 5.74 1.81 12.12
N LEU A 194 6.62 2.81 12.33
CA LEU A 194 7.04 3.23 13.67
C LEU A 194 5.86 3.97 14.34
N ASP A 195 5.37 3.41 15.45
CA ASP A 195 4.16 3.85 16.15
C ASP A 195 2.88 3.79 15.31
N LEU A 196 2.77 2.77 14.44
CA LEU A 196 1.65 2.58 13.50
C LEU A 196 0.27 2.79 14.12
N ARG A 197 0.03 2.25 15.32
CA ARG A 197 -1.26 2.38 16.01
C ARG A 197 -1.62 3.85 16.25
N ALA A 198 -0.68 4.63 16.80
CA ALA A 198 -0.91 6.05 17.09
C ALA A 198 -1.10 6.86 15.80
N ASN A 199 -0.32 6.55 14.75
CA ASN A 199 -0.46 7.19 13.45
C ASN A 199 -1.84 6.91 12.83
N LEU A 200 -2.29 5.64 12.84
CA LEU A 200 -3.61 5.25 12.35
C LEU A 200 -4.73 5.89 13.15
N GLU A 201 -4.67 5.88 14.49
CA GLU A 201 -5.66 6.49 15.36
C GLU A 201 -5.84 7.99 15.06
N ALA A 202 -4.73 8.72 14.92
CA ALA A 202 -4.73 10.13 14.58
C ALA A 202 -5.36 10.41 13.20
N VAL A 203 -4.99 9.66 12.17
CA VAL A 203 -5.50 9.87 10.80
C VAL A 203 -6.97 9.48 10.66
N LEU A 204 -7.37 8.36 11.28
CA LEU A 204 -8.74 7.86 11.24
C LEU A 204 -9.69 8.69 12.11
N GLY A 205 -9.17 9.36 13.15
CA GLY A 205 -9.91 10.27 14.01
C GLY A 205 -10.35 11.59 13.34
N LEU A 206 -9.92 11.87 12.11
CA LEU A 206 -10.33 13.06 11.35
C LEU A 206 -11.77 12.98 10.77
N TRP A 207 -12.51 11.91 11.04
CA TRP A 207 -13.88 11.67 10.55
C TRP A 207 -14.96 11.83 11.63
#